data_AF-A0A520HKN2-F1
#
_entry.id   AF-A0A520HKN2-F1
#
_cell.length_a   1.000
_cell.length_b   1.000
_cell.length_c   1.000
_cell.angle_alpha   90.00
_cell.angle_beta   90.00
_cell.angle_gamma   90.00
#
_symmetry.space_group_name_H-M   'P 1'
#
loop_
_entity.id
_entity.type
_entity.pdbx_description
1 polymer ?
#
loop_
_entity_poly.entity_id
_entity_poly.type
_entity_poly.pdbx_seq_one_letter_code
_entity_poly.pdbx_strand_id
1 'polypeptide(L)'
;GWLFGGNTIVRLGLVILFVGLSFLASYAAAAGLFPIEFRLAVVGLFGISLLGIGFRTRTKRPDFALALQGGGVAIIYLTLFGAARFYDLVPLSAAFVLMIAVCALGCALALLQRSQALAVTAFAGGFAVPLLLGGEGGNTLGLFGYGTILNLAILFIARARTWRVLNLVGFFATFGIASLWGATAYRPEHFLIAQIFLIVSVLIYVVTAVLYTRATPGKFGNAVDTTLLFGPALAGFGLEVALIGDRPFGSAFAALGFAALYLGVSLVARRRQRVGQQDGLRVMNEGMLAIGIGFVTMAIPLALGARWTSAAWALEGAGAFWVGMRQARWMPRLFGLALQVVAT
;
A
#
# COMPACT_ATOMS: atom_id res chain seq x y z
N GLY A 1 6.14 -35.97 -9.73
CA GLY A 1 5.21 -35.93 -8.58
C GLY A 1 5.99 -36.11 -7.29
N TRP A 2 5.92 -35.16 -6.37
CA TRP A 2 6.69 -35.10 -5.12
C TRP A 2 6.24 -36.12 -4.04
N LEU A 3 5.13 -36.82 -4.29
CA LEU A 3 4.45 -37.71 -3.36
C LEU A 3 4.91 -39.18 -3.38
N PHE A 4 5.65 -39.65 -4.40
CA PHE A 4 5.86 -41.09 -4.62
C PHE A 4 7.33 -41.54 -4.59
N GLY A 5 8.10 -41.12 -3.58
CA GLY A 5 9.51 -41.52 -3.45
C GLY A 5 9.95 -41.86 -2.03
N GLY A 6 10.39 -43.12 -1.84
CA GLY A 6 11.36 -43.66 -0.87
C GLY A 6 11.10 -43.53 0.63
N ASN A 7 10.32 -42.55 1.08
CA ASN A 7 10.13 -42.32 2.51
C ASN A 7 8.71 -41.85 2.84
N THR A 8 7.72 -42.42 2.17
CA THR A 8 6.31 -42.08 2.31
C THR A 8 5.82 -42.36 3.73
N ILE A 9 6.28 -43.44 4.37
CA ILE A 9 5.91 -43.81 5.75
C ILE A 9 6.42 -42.77 6.76
N VAL A 10 7.69 -42.36 6.68
CA VAL A 10 8.23 -41.33 7.58
C VAL A 10 7.58 -39.98 7.33
N ARG A 11 7.26 -39.63 6.08
CA ARG A 11 6.53 -38.39 5.75
C ARG A 11 5.10 -38.42 6.28
N LEU A 12 4.40 -39.54 6.14
CA LEU A 12 3.06 -39.74 6.70
C LEU A 12 3.12 -39.66 8.23
N GLY A 13 4.10 -40.32 8.85
CA GLY A 13 4.36 -40.25 10.29
C GLY A 13 4.65 -38.82 10.77
N LEU A 14 5.40 -38.03 10.00
CA LEU A 14 5.68 -36.62 10.32
C LEU A 14 4.42 -35.75 10.23
N VAL A 15 3.57 -35.99 9.23
CA VAL A 15 2.28 -35.30 9.08
C VAL A 15 1.34 -35.68 10.23
N ILE A 16 1.23 -36.96 10.56
CA ILE A 16 0.39 -37.46 11.66
C ILE A 16 0.90 -36.92 13.01
N LEU A 17 2.22 -36.91 13.23
CA LEU A 17 2.82 -36.35 14.44
C LEU A 17 2.53 -34.85 14.55
N PHE A 18 2.67 -34.10 13.45
CA PHE A 18 2.42 -32.66 13.42
C PHE A 18 0.95 -32.33 13.68
N VAL A 19 0.03 -33.09 13.07
CA VAL A 19 -1.41 -32.99 13.33
C VAL A 19 -1.71 -33.37 14.79
N GLY A 20 -1.15 -34.46 15.30
CA GLY A 20 -1.30 -34.90 16.69
C GLY A 20 -0.80 -33.86 17.69
N LEU A 21 0.38 -33.27 17.47
CA LEU A 21 0.93 -32.18 18.28
C LEU A 21 0.06 -30.92 18.20
N SER A 22 -0.49 -30.59 17.03
CA SER A 22 -1.39 -29.45 16.85
C SER A 22 -2.70 -29.64 17.62
N PHE A 23 -3.28 -30.84 17.58
CA PHE A 23 -4.46 -31.21 18.35
C PHE A 23 -4.19 -31.25 19.85
N LEU A 24 -3.03 -31.78 20.28
CA LEU A 24 -2.65 -31.81 21.69
C LEU A 24 -2.43 -30.39 22.23
N ALA A 25 -1.80 -29.51 21.45
CA ALA A 25 -1.66 -28.10 21.79
C ALA A 25 -3.01 -27.39 21.86
N SER A 26 -3.92 -27.68 20.91
CA SER A 26 -5.29 -27.16 20.92
C SER A 26 -6.10 -27.67 22.13
N TYR A 27 -5.95 -28.94 22.50
CA TYR A 27 -6.59 -29.53 23.67
C TYR A 27 -6.02 -28.95 24.97
N ALA A 28 -4.70 -28.81 25.09
CA ALA A 28 -4.07 -28.16 26.25
C ALA A 28 -4.49 -26.69 26.38
N ALA A 29 -4.76 -26.01 25.25
CA ALA A 29 -5.37 -24.69 25.25
C ALA A 29 -6.85 -24.73 25.69
N ALA A 30 -7.65 -25.67 25.19
CA ALA A 30 -9.06 -25.81 25.57
C ALA A 30 -9.26 -26.22 27.03
N ALA A 31 -8.38 -27.06 27.58
CA ALA A 31 -8.46 -27.58 28.94
C ALA A 31 -8.04 -26.57 30.04
N GLY A 32 -7.73 -25.31 29.68
CA GLY A 32 -7.34 -24.28 30.66
C GLY A 32 -5.99 -24.51 31.35
N LEU A 33 -5.21 -25.52 30.94
CA LEU A 33 -4.00 -25.97 31.65
C LEU A 33 -2.85 -24.95 31.75
N PHE A 34 -2.89 -23.89 30.95
CA PHE A 34 -1.84 -22.87 30.91
C PHE A 34 -2.46 -21.47 30.86
N PRO A 35 -1.88 -20.48 31.57
CA PRO A 35 -2.31 -19.09 31.44
C PRO A 35 -2.16 -18.61 30.01
N ILE A 36 -3.04 -17.71 29.58
CA ILE A 36 -3.09 -17.23 28.20
C ILE A 36 -1.80 -16.53 27.76
N GLU A 37 -1.15 -15.83 28.69
CA GLU A 37 0.16 -15.21 28.50
C GLU A 37 1.21 -16.21 28.01
N PHE A 38 1.29 -17.38 28.67
CA PHE A 38 2.25 -18.42 28.30
C PHE A 38 1.96 -18.99 26.92
N ARG A 39 0.68 -19.20 26.58
CA ARG A 39 0.26 -19.70 25.27
C ARG A 39 0.67 -18.75 24.16
N LEU A 40 0.39 -17.45 24.33
CA LEU A 40 0.78 -16.43 23.36
C LEU A 40 2.31 -16.26 23.28
N ALA A 41 3.02 -16.37 24.41
CA ALA A 41 4.49 -16.35 24.42
C ALA A 41 5.07 -17.52 23.62
N VAL A 42 4.54 -18.74 23.76
CA VAL A 42 4.97 -19.91 22.97
C VAL A 42 4.69 -19.71 21.48
N VAL A 43 3.51 -19.20 21.10
CA VAL A 43 3.19 -18.91 19.69
C VAL A 43 4.10 -17.81 19.13
N GLY A 44 4.37 -16.76 19.90
CA GLY A 44 5.31 -15.70 19.54
C GLY A 44 6.75 -16.22 19.37
N LEU A 45 7.23 -17.05 20.29
CA LEU A 45 8.53 -17.72 20.21
C LEU A 45 8.63 -18.65 19.00
N PHE A 46 7.54 -19.34 18.66
CA PHE A 46 7.46 -20.15 17.46
C PHE A 46 7.62 -19.26 16.21
N GLY A 47 6.91 -18.13 16.14
CA GLY A 47 7.09 -17.13 15.08
C GLY A 47 8.54 -16.63 14.95
N ILE A 48 9.18 -16.28 16.07
CA ILE A 48 10.59 -15.86 16.10
C ILE A 48 11.53 -16.98 15.64
N SER A 49 11.25 -18.23 16.05
CA SER A 49 12.04 -19.40 15.66
C SER A 49 11.95 -19.64 14.15
N LEU A 50 10.78 -19.46 13.54
CA LEU A 50 10.61 -19.54 12.09
C LEU A 50 11.42 -18.45 11.36
N LEU A 51 11.44 -17.22 11.88
CA LEU A 51 12.31 -16.16 11.35
C LEU A 51 13.79 -16.55 11.43
N GLY A 52 14.24 -17.07 12.58
CA GLY A 52 15.62 -17.48 12.81
C GLY A 52 16.08 -18.65 11.94
N ILE A 53 15.27 -19.71 11.85
CA ILE A 53 15.52 -20.87 10.99
C ILE A 53 15.50 -20.44 9.52
N GLY A 54 14.56 -19.57 9.14
CA GLY A 54 14.44 -19.05 7.79
C GLY A 54 15.68 -18.24 7.43
N PHE A 55 16.15 -17.38 8.32
CA PHE A 55 17.36 -16.60 8.12
C PHE A 55 18.61 -17.49 8.00
N ARG A 56 18.73 -18.52 8.84
CA ARG A 56 19.84 -19.49 8.77
C ARG A 56 19.85 -20.28 7.46
N THR A 57 18.67 -20.62 6.93
CA THR A 57 18.52 -21.46 5.74
C THR A 57 18.57 -20.65 4.43
N ARG A 58 18.61 -19.31 4.51
CA ARG A 58 18.51 -18.40 3.34
C ARG A 58 19.49 -18.66 2.21
N THR A 59 20.70 -19.15 2.50
CA THR A 59 21.73 -19.43 1.48
C THR A 59 21.58 -20.81 0.85
N LYS A 60 21.01 -21.79 1.57
CA LYS A 60 20.88 -23.17 1.10
C LYS A 60 19.55 -23.42 0.38
N ARG A 61 18.45 -22.83 0.86
CA ARG A 61 17.10 -22.98 0.30
C ARG A 61 16.34 -21.64 0.39
N PRO A 62 16.56 -20.72 -0.55
CA PRO A 62 16.04 -19.36 -0.47
C PRO A 62 14.50 -19.31 -0.43
N ASP A 63 13.81 -20.06 -1.29
CA ASP A 63 12.35 -20.03 -1.35
C ASP A 63 11.70 -20.57 -0.07
N PHE A 64 12.25 -21.67 0.46
CA PHE A 64 11.82 -22.22 1.75
C PHE A 64 12.06 -21.24 2.90
N ALA A 65 13.22 -20.57 2.89
CA ALA A 65 13.54 -19.55 3.89
C ALA A 65 12.58 -18.36 3.84
N LEU A 66 12.19 -17.89 2.66
CA LEU A 66 11.23 -16.79 2.50
C LEU A 66 9.84 -17.18 2.98
N ALA A 67 9.38 -18.39 2.67
CA ALA A 67 8.11 -18.90 3.17
C ALA A 67 8.10 -18.98 4.71
N LEU A 68 9.20 -19.48 5.30
CA LEU A 68 9.33 -19.59 6.75
C LEU A 68 9.36 -18.20 7.43
N GLN A 69 10.06 -17.24 6.83
CA GLN A 69 10.13 -15.88 7.35
C GLN A 69 8.79 -15.15 7.22
N GLY A 70 8.12 -15.25 6.07
CA GLY A 70 6.79 -14.66 5.89
C GLY A 70 5.77 -15.25 6.88
N GLY A 71 5.79 -16.56 7.09
CA GLY A 71 4.98 -17.24 8.11
C GLY A 71 5.31 -16.79 9.53
N GLY A 72 6.60 -16.64 9.86
CA GLY A 72 7.04 -16.12 11.16
C GLY A 72 6.54 -14.69 11.42
N VAL A 73 6.63 -13.79 10.44
CA VAL A 73 6.08 -12.43 10.52
C VAL A 73 4.57 -12.46 10.75
N ALA A 74 3.84 -13.27 9.98
CA ALA A 74 2.39 -13.40 10.11
C ALA A 74 1.96 -13.93 11.48
N ILE A 75 2.64 -14.94 12.02
CA ILE A 75 2.37 -15.50 13.35
C ILE A 75 2.57 -14.45 14.44
N ILE A 76 3.65 -13.66 14.37
CA ILE A 76 3.90 -12.59 15.34
C ILE A 76 2.80 -11.52 15.25
N TYR A 77 2.39 -11.13 14.04
CA TYR A 77 1.27 -10.20 13.85
C TYR A 77 -0.03 -10.70 14.47
N LEU A 78 -0.41 -11.95 14.19
CA LEU A 78 -1.63 -12.56 14.74
C LEU A 78 -1.56 -12.71 16.26
N THR A 79 -0.38 -13.01 16.80
CA THR A 79 -0.17 -13.12 18.26
C THR A 79 -0.35 -11.77 18.95
N LEU A 80 0.28 -10.71 18.42
CA LEU A 80 0.14 -9.35 18.96
C LEU A 80 -1.31 -8.84 18.82
N PHE A 81 -1.94 -9.12 17.68
CA PHE A 81 -3.34 -8.79 17.45
C PHE A 81 -4.24 -9.47 18.48
N GLY A 82 -4.09 -10.78 18.66
CA GLY A 82 -4.90 -11.52 19.63
C GLY A 82 -4.68 -11.06 21.07
N ALA A 83 -3.42 -10.81 21.44
CA ALA A 83 -3.06 -10.29 22.75
C ALA A 83 -3.73 -8.94 23.05
N ALA A 84 -3.80 -8.05 22.07
CA ALA A 84 -4.37 -6.71 22.23
C ALA A 84 -5.90 -6.68 22.13
N ARG A 85 -6.51 -7.49 21.25
CA ARG A 85 -7.94 -7.39 20.92
C ARG A 85 -8.84 -8.36 21.67
N PHE A 86 -8.36 -9.57 21.95
CA PHE A 86 -9.19 -10.62 22.55
C PHE A 86 -8.89 -10.86 24.02
N TYR A 87 -7.68 -10.53 24.47
CA TYR A 87 -7.23 -10.85 25.83
C TYR A 87 -6.86 -9.63 26.67
N ASP A 88 -6.93 -8.41 26.10
CA ASP A 88 -6.57 -7.15 26.75
C ASP A 88 -5.20 -7.17 27.49
N LEU A 89 -4.29 -8.04 27.05
CA LEU A 89 -2.98 -8.25 27.66
C LEU A 89 -2.00 -7.12 27.33
N VAL A 90 -2.19 -6.50 26.17
CA VAL A 90 -1.32 -5.43 25.68
C VAL A 90 -2.17 -4.22 25.35
N PRO A 91 -1.87 -3.04 25.92
CA PRO A 91 -2.55 -1.81 25.56
C PRO A 91 -2.48 -1.56 24.05
N LEU A 92 -3.57 -1.06 23.46
CA LEU A 92 -3.69 -0.87 22.02
C LEU A 92 -2.54 -0.04 21.42
N SER A 93 -2.09 1.00 22.14
CA SER A 93 -0.95 1.85 21.75
C SER A 93 0.36 1.07 21.68
N ALA A 94 0.63 0.19 22.66
CA ALA A 94 1.81 -0.67 22.66
C ALA A 94 1.74 -1.71 21.54
N ALA A 95 0.56 -2.26 21.24
CA ALA A 95 0.36 -3.18 20.14
C ALA A 95 0.70 -2.54 18.79
N PHE A 96 0.25 -1.30 18.55
CA PHE A 96 0.61 -0.55 17.34
C PHE A 96 2.13 -0.36 17.22
N VAL A 97 2.82 0.03 18.29
CA VAL A 97 4.28 0.23 18.29
C VAL A 97 5.02 -1.08 18.00
N LEU A 98 4.63 -2.18 18.65
CA LEU A 98 5.21 -3.50 18.42
C LEU A 98 4.97 -3.97 16.98
N MET A 99 3.79 -3.74 16.42
CA MET A 99 3.46 -4.08 15.05
C MET A 99 4.22 -3.24 14.01
N ILE A 100 4.56 -1.98 14.32
CA ILE A 100 5.50 -1.18 13.51
C ILE A 100 6.89 -1.80 13.58
N ALA A 101 7.36 -2.18 14.77
CA ALA A 101 8.67 -2.80 14.94
C ALA A 101 8.78 -4.11 14.15
N VAL A 102 7.74 -4.95 14.19
CA VAL A 102 7.67 -6.19 13.40
C VAL A 102 7.68 -5.90 11.89
N CYS A 103 6.93 -4.89 11.44
CA CYS A 103 6.98 -4.44 10.04
C CYS A 103 8.39 -4.03 9.63
N ALA A 104 9.03 -3.19 10.46
CA ALA A 104 10.37 -2.67 10.23
C ALA A 104 11.42 -3.78 10.18
N LEU A 105 11.35 -4.76 11.09
CA LEU A 105 12.22 -5.95 11.08
C LEU A 105 11.99 -6.81 9.83
N GLY A 106 10.73 -7.05 9.46
CA GLY A 106 10.38 -7.77 8.22
C GLY A 106 10.90 -7.06 6.97
N CYS A 107 10.80 -5.73 6.93
CA CYS A 107 11.36 -4.90 5.86
C CYS A 107 12.89 -4.94 5.84
N ALA A 108 13.53 -4.89 6.99
CA ALA A 108 14.99 -5.01 7.10
C ALA A 108 15.47 -6.37 6.56
N LEU A 109 14.79 -7.47 6.94
CA LEU A 109 15.05 -8.80 6.38
C LEU A 109 14.84 -8.84 4.87
N ALA A 110 13.79 -8.16 4.36
CA ALA A 110 13.48 -8.11 2.94
C ALA A 110 14.55 -7.35 2.15
N LEU A 111 15.05 -6.23 2.69
CA LEU A 111 16.15 -5.46 2.12
C LEU A 111 17.46 -6.27 2.12
N LEU A 112 17.79 -6.93 3.24
CA LEU A 112 18.99 -7.76 3.38
C LEU A 112 19.00 -8.94 2.40
N GLN A 113 17.83 -9.56 2.18
CA GLN A 113 17.68 -10.70 1.27
C GLN A 113 17.26 -10.30 -0.15
N ARG A 114 17.10 -9.00 -0.41
CA ARG A 114 16.64 -8.45 -1.70
C ARG A 114 15.32 -9.08 -2.18
N SER A 115 14.45 -9.48 -1.26
CA SER A 115 13.22 -10.21 -1.54
C SER A 115 11.99 -9.30 -1.54
N GLN A 116 11.36 -9.18 -2.71
CA GLN A 116 10.09 -8.46 -2.85
C GLN A 116 8.95 -9.14 -2.08
N ALA A 117 8.90 -10.48 -2.10
CA ALA A 117 7.85 -11.25 -1.47
C ALA A 117 7.80 -10.98 0.04
N LEU A 118 8.96 -10.95 0.70
CA LEU A 118 9.03 -10.69 2.14
C LEU A 118 8.59 -9.27 2.51
N ALA A 119 8.98 -8.28 1.69
CA ALA A 119 8.53 -6.90 1.89
C ALA A 119 7.01 -6.79 1.74
N VAL A 120 6.44 -7.41 0.70
CA VAL A 120 4.99 -7.43 0.49
C VAL A 120 4.28 -8.10 1.67
N THR A 121 4.78 -9.22 2.19
CA THR A 121 4.17 -9.86 3.37
C THR A 121 4.24 -9.00 4.63
N ALA A 122 5.37 -8.30 4.86
CA ALA A 122 5.52 -7.42 6.01
C ALA A 122 4.56 -6.22 5.94
N PHE A 123 4.47 -5.57 4.77
CA PHE A 123 3.54 -4.46 4.58
C PHE A 123 2.09 -4.87 4.54
N ALA A 124 1.75 -6.03 3.94
CA ALA A 124 0.38 -6.54 3.96
C ALA A 124 -0.08 -6.79 5.40
N GLY A 125 0.77 -7.39 6.25
CA GLY A 125 0.51 -7.51 7.68
C GLY A 125 0.37 -6.15 8.37
N GLY A 126 1.28 -5.20 8.08
CA GLY A 126 1.22 -3.83 8.60
C GLY A 126 -0.08 -3.11 8.25
N PHE A 127 -0.48 -3.06 6.99
CA PHE A 127 -1.73 -2.40 6.58
C PHE A 127 -2.99 -3.11 7.06
N ALA A 128 -2.93 -4.40 7.37
CA ALA A 128 -4.04 -5.10 8.02
C ALA A 128 -4.27 -4.64 9.46
N VAL A 129 -3.24 -4.12 10.15
CA VAL A 129 -3.33 -3.75 11.57
C VAL A 129 -4.44 -2.72 11.87
N PRO A 130 -4.51 -1.56 11.17
CA PRO A 130 -5.62 -0.62 11.30
C PRO A 130 -7.01 -1.25 11.12
N LEU A 131 -7.15 -2.18 10.18
CA LEU A 131 -8.43 -2.83 9.88
C LEU A 131 -8.82 -3.85 10.95
N LEU A 132 -7.83 -4.50 11.54
CA LEU A 132 -8.03 -5.52 12.57
C LEU A 132 -8.28 -4.89 13.95
N LEU A 133 -7.51 -3.85 14.30
CA LEU A 133 -7.56 -3.17 15.60
C LEU A 133 -8.52 -1.97 15.65
N GLY A 134 -8.90 -1.41 14.50
CA GLY A 134 -9.78 -0.24 14.41
C GLY A 134 -11.26 -0.60 14.63
N GLY A 135 -11.71 -0.58 15.88
CA GLY A 135 -13.14 -0.62 16.24
C GLY A 135 -13.82 0.76 16.17
N GLU A 136 -15.16 0.74 16.18
CA GLU A 136 -16.07 1.90 16.11
C GLU A 136 -15.66 3.02 17.08
N GLY A 137 -15.06 4.10 16.56
CA GLY A 137 -14.60 5.25 17.35
C GLY A 137 -13.11 5.26 17.73
N GLY A 138 -12.29 4.39 17.14
CA GLY A 138 -10.84 4.37 17.37
C GLY A 138 -10.14 5.71 17.12
N ASN A 139 -8.99 5.92 17.77
CA ASN A 139 -8.17 7.12 17.66
C ASN A 139 -7.76 7.40 16.20
N THR A 140 -8.48 8.29 15.50
CA THR A 140 -8.24 8.70 14.10
C THR A 140 -6.80 9.15 13.88
N LEU A 141 -6.21 9.85 14.87
CA LEU A 141 -4.80 10.27 14.81
C LEU A 141 -3.86 9.06 14.81
N GLY A 142 -4.16 8.03 15.59
CA GLY A 142 -3.41 6.77 15.62
C GLY A 142 -3.49 6.01 14.29
N LEU A 143 -4.69 5.90 13.72
CA LEU A 143 -4.93 5.24 12.43
C LEU A 143 -4.09 5.88 11.30
N PHE A 144 -4.25 7.19 11.12
CA PHE A 144 -3.59 7.93 10.06
C PHE A 144 -2.10 8.15 10.33
N GLY A 145 -1.70 8.31 11.60
CA GLY A 145 -0.29 8.35 11.99
C GLY A 145 0.42 7.04 11.66
N TYR A 146 -0.18 5.90 12.02
CA TYR A 146 0.32 4.58 11.69
C TYR A 146 0.43 4.36 10.17
N GLY A 147 -0.62 4.68 9.41
CA GLY A 147 -0.61 4.58 7.95
C GLY A 147 0.47 5.47 7.31
N THR A 148 0.67 6.68 7.84
CA THR A 148 1.72 7.59 7.36
C THR A 148 3.12 7.02 7.59
N ILE A 149 3.38 6.41 8.75
CA ILE A 149 4.66 5.75 9.04
C ILE A 149 4.91 4.62 8.03
N LEU A 150 3.90 3.81 7.72
CA LEU A 150 4.03 2.76 6.69
C LEU A 150 4.29 3.35 5.30
N ASN A 151 3.59 4.42 4.91
CA ASN A 151 3.83 5.11 3.65
C ASN A 151 5.25 5.68 3.56
N LEU A 152 5.78 6.26 4.65
CA LEU A 152 7.16 6.74 4.72
C LEU A 152 8.17 5.59 4.62
N ALA A 153 7.87 4.43 5.21
CA ALA A 153 8.70 3.25 5.08
C ALA A 153 8.74 2.73 3.63
N ILE A 154 7.60 2.73 2.92
CA ILE A 154 7.56 2.41 1.47
C ILE A 154 8.42 3.40 0.70
N LEU A 155 8.26 4.71 0.95
CA LEU A 155 9.06 5.75 0.30
C LEU A 155 10.56 5.58 0.54
N PHE A 156 10.95 5.21 1.76
CA PHE A 156 12.35 4.94 2.11
C PHE A 156 12.88 3.73 1.35
N ILE A 157 12.11 2.64 1.29
CA ILE A 157 12.48 1.44 0.52
C ILE A 157 12.55 1.75 -0.97
N ALA A 158 11.63 2.56 -1.50
CA ALA A 158 11.61 2.96 -2.91
C ALA A 158 12.86 3.74 -3.34
N ARG A 159 13.53 4.45 -2.41
CA ARG A 159 14.84 5.07 -2.68
C ARG A 159 15.96 4.04 -2.83
N ALA A 160 15.90 2.95 -2.08
CA ALA A 160 16.91 1.90 -2.12
C ALA A 160 16.65 0.88 -3.25
N ARG A 161 15.38 0.56 -3.52
CA ARG A 161 14.95 -0.50 -4.45
C ARG A 161 13.63 -0.13 -5.12
N THR A 162 13.58 -0.21 -6.45
CA THR A 162 12.39 0.10 -7.26
C THR A 162 11.43 -1.10 -7.38
N TRP A 163 10.81 -1.49 -6.28
CA TRP A 163 9.84 -2.59 -6.27
C TRP A 163 8.42 -2.10 -6.55
N ARG A 164 7.98 -2.21 -7.81
CA ARG A 164 6.66 -1.77 -8.26
C ARG A 164 5.52 -2.37 -7.44
N VAL A 165 5.55 -3.68 -7.23
CA VAL A 165 4.51 -4.41 -6.48
C VAL A 165 4.34 -3.83 -5.07
N LEU A 166 5.44 -3.46 -4.41
CA LEU A 166 5.39 -2.87 -3.08
C LEU A 166 4.69 -1.51 -3.08
N ASN A 167 5.02 -0.66 -4.05
CA ASN A 167 4.38 0.66 -4.19
C ASN A 167 2.88 0.53 -4.46
N LEU A 168 2.47 -0.43 -5.29
CA LEU A 168 1.05 -0.67 -5.59
C LEU A 168 0.29 -1.20 -4.37
N VAL A 169 0.87 -2.17 -3.65
CA VAL A 169 0.28 -2.70 -2.41
C VAL A 169 0.05 -1.57 -1.41
N GLY A 170 1.06 -0.73 -1.20
CA GLY A 170 0.93 0.45 -0.35
C GLY A 170 -0.14 1.41 -0.83
N PHE A 171 -0.15 1.73 -2.12
CA PHE A 171 -1.13 2.64 -2.72
C PHE A 171 -2.56 2.16 -2.49
N PHE A 172 -2.87 0.93 -2.89
CA PHE A 172 -4.21 0.37 -2.74
C PHE A 172 -4.60 0.21 -1.28
N ALA A 173 -3.67 -0.19 -0.41
CA ALA A 173 -3.95 -0.29 1.01
C ALA A 173 -4.26 1.09 1.64
N THR A 174 -3.43 2.09 1.39
CA THR A 174 -3.59 3.44 1.95
C THR A 174 -4.88 4.09 1.49
N PHE A 175 -5.11 4.16 0.17
CA PHE A 175 -6.31 4.79 -0.36
C PHE A 175 -7.56 3.95 -0.10
N GLY A 176 -7.45 2.61 -0.07
CA GLY A 176 -8.54 1.71 0.28
C GLY A 176 -8.98 1.85 1.75
N ILE A 177 -8.04 1.87 2.69
CA ILE A 177 -8.31 2.09 4.12
C ILE A 177 -8.90 3.50 4.32
N ALA A 178 -8.35 4.52 3.67
CA ALA A 178 -8.87 5.88 3.75
C ALA A 178 -10.32 5.98 3.22
N SER A 179 -10.61 5.31 2.11
CA SER A 179 -11.96 5.27 1.53
C SER A 179 -12.94 4.54 2.44
N LEU A 180 -12.55 3.39 2.98
CA LEU A 180 -13.38 2.61 3.89
C LEU A 180 -13.68 3.39 5.17
N TRP A 181 -12.65 4.00 5.78
CA TRP A 181 -12.82 4.85 6.96
C TRP A 181 -13.68 6.08 6.65
N GLY A 182 -13.48 6.70 5.47
CA GLY A 182 -14.29 7.83 5.01
C GLY A 182 -15.78 7.50 4.87
N ALA A 183 -16.10 6.26 4.48
CA ALA A 183 -17.47 5.81 4.31
C ALA A 183 -18.16 5.39 5.63
N THR A 184 -17.41 4.88 6.61
CA THR A 184 -18.00 4.26 7.81
C THR A 184 -17.82 5.07 9.10
N ALA A 185 -16.77 5.89 9.20
CA ALA A 185 -16.34 6.50 10.46
C ALA A 185 -16.08 8.01 10.36
N TYR A 186 -16.28 8.62 9.19
CA TYR A 186 -16.03 10.05 9.01
C TYR A 186 -16.97 10.90 9.85
N ARG A 187 -16.38 11.90 10.52
CA ARG A 187 -17.09 12.97 11.22
C ARG A 187 -16.46 14.32 10.86
N PRO A 188 -17.23 15.43 10.81
CA PRO A 188 -16.70 16.75 10.50
C PRO A 188 -15.53 17.19 11.39
N GLU A 189 -15.49 16.73 12.64
CA GLU A 189 -14.41 16.97 13.61
C GLU A 189 -13.05 16.45 13.15
N HIS A 190 -13.03 15.41 12.31
CA HIS A 190 -11.80 14.80 11.79
C HIS A 190 -11.32 15.40 10.47
N PHE A 191 -12.00 16.43 9.95
CA PHE A 191 -11.68 17.07 8.67
C PHE A 191 -10.20 17.42 8.56
N LEU A 192 -9.64 18.10 9.56
CA LEU A 192 -8.23 18.55 9.52
C LEU A 192 -7.25 17.38 9.49
N ILE A 193 -7.49 16.34 10.29
CA ILE A 193 -6.60 15.17 10.37
C ILE A 193 -6.65 14.38 9.05
N ALA A 194 -7.86 14.16 8.51
CA ALA A 194 -8.05 13.50 7.22
C ALA A 194 -7.41 14.28 6.08
N GLN A 195 -7.54 15.61 6.07
CA GLN A 195 -6.93 16.51 5.09
C GLN A 195 -5.40 16.39 5.09
N ILE A 196 -4.77 16.50 6.28
CA ILE A 196 -3.32 16.38 6.42
C ILE A 196 -2.84 15.00 5.96
N PHE A 197 -3.54 13.94 6.36
CA PHE A 197 -3.22 12.58 5.97
C PHE A 197 -3.28 12.38 4.44
N LEU A 198 -4.32 12.91 3.79
CA LEU A 198 -4.51 12.81 2.36
C LEU A 198 -3.43 13.56 1.59
N ILE A 199 -3.13 14.81 1.98
CA ILE A 199 -2.05 15.61 1.39
C ILE A 199 -0.71 14.89 1.50
N VAL A 200 -0.36 14.43 2.71
CA VAL A 200 0.91 13.72 2.96
C VAL A 200 0.99 12.43 2.15
N SER A 201 -0.10 11.66 2.09
CA SER A 201 -0.15 10.41 1.33
C SER A 201 0.01 10.66 -0.18
N VAL A 202 -0.71 11.63 -0.74
CA VAL A 202 -0.57 12.03 -2.15
C VAL A 202 0.88 12.46 -2.44
N LEU A 203 1.47 13.30 -1.59
CA LEU A 203 2.86 13.72 -1.74
C LEU A 203 3.83 12.54 -1.70
N ILE A 204 3.65 11.58 -0.78
CA ILE A 204 4.49 10.39 -0.69
C ILE A 204 4.41 9.57 -1.98
N TYR A 205 3.22 9.32 -2.53
CA TYR A 205 3.08 8.52 -3.75
C TYR A 205 3.55 9.25 -5.00
N VAL A 206 3.35 10.57 -5.10
CA VAL A 206 3.91 11.39 -6.19
C VAL A 206 5.44 11.37 -6.15
N VAL A 207 6.06 11.55 -4.98
CA VAL A 207 7.52 11.45 -4.83
C VAL A 207 8.00 10.04 -5.15
N THR A 208 7.28 9.00 -4.72
CA THR A 208 7.60 7.61 -5.03
C THR A 208 7.58 7.34 -6.55
N ALA A 209 6.59 7.87 -7.29
CA ALA A 209 6.54 7.78 -8.74
C ALA A 209 7.75 8.46 -9.41
N VAL A 210 8.17 9.62 -8.90
CA VAL A 210 9.37 10.34 -9.39
C VAL A 210 10.67 9.58 -9.10
N LEU A 211 10.79 8.98 -7.92
CA LEU A 211 11.96 8.16 -7.57
C LEU A 211 12.05 6.90 -8.44
N TYR A 212 10.90 6.24 -8.66
CA TYR A 212 10.82 5.01 -9.44
C TYR A 212 11.30 5.21 -10.89
N THR A 213 10.83 6.26 -11.54
CA THR A 213 11.21 6.61 -12.93
C THR A 213 12.67 7.04 -13.05
N ARG A 214 13.25 7.72 -12.04
CA ARG A 214 14.67 8.07 -12.04
C ARG A 214 15.59 6.85 -11.97
N ALA A 215 15.19 5.83 -11.22
CA ALA A 215 16.02 4.67 -10.94
C ALA A 215 15.89 3.54 -11.99
N THR A 216 14.93 3.62 -12.93
CA THR A 216 14.74 2.59 -13.98
C THR A 216 14.81 3.19 -15.40
N PRO A 217 16.01 3.41 -15.96
CA PRO A 217 16.17 3.86 -17.34
C PRO A 217 16.16 2.67 -18.32
N GLY A 218 15.25 2.65 -19.32
CA GLY A 218 15.33 1.71 -20.45
C GLY A 218 13.99 1.23 -21.02
N LYS A 219 14.01 0.65 -22.24
CA LYS A 219 12.89 0.47 -23.20
C LYS A 219 11.58 -0.20 -22.72
N PHE A 220 11.55 -0.90 -21.59
CA PHE A 220 10.31 -1.41 -20.94
C PHE A 220 9.85 -0.54 -19.75
N GLY A 221 10.66 0.45 -19.35
CA GLY A 221 10.36 1.57 -18.47
C GLY A 221 9.68 2.77 -19.17
N ASN A 222 9.16 2.56 -20.39
CA ASN A 222 8.29 3.52 -21.08
C ASN A 222 6.84 3.48 -20.60
N ALA A 223 6.46 2.47 -19.81
CA ALA A 223 5.35 2.65 -18.89
C ALA A 223 5.93 3.39 -17.68
N VAL A 224 5.97 4.73 -17.75
CA VAL A 224 5.72 5.52 -16.53
C VAL A 224 4.59 4.79 -15.84
N ASP A 225 4.82 4.34 -14.60
CA ASP A 225 3.84 3.51 -13.92
C ASP A 225 2.56 4.34 -13.80
N THR A 226 1.69 4.16 -14.79
CA THR A 226 0.64 5.11 -15.11
C THR A 226 -0.34 5.09 -13.95
N THR A 227 -0.47 3.92 -13.32
CA THR A 227 -1.16 3.72 -12.04
C THR A 227 -0.56 4.56 -10.91
N LEU A 228 0.76 4.66 -10.75
CA LEU A 228 1.36 5.50 -9.70
C LEU A 228 1.41 6.98 -10.06
N LEU A 229 1.26 7.35 -11.33
CA LEU A 229 1.18 8.75 -11.75
C LEU A 229 -0.24 9.30 -11.67
N PHE A 230 -1.21 8.58 -12.23
CA PHE A 230 -2.61 8.97 -12.28
C PHE A 230 -3.39 8.49 -11.06
N GLY A 231 -2.99 7.38 -10.43
CA GLY A 231 -3.69 6.84 -9.26
C GLY A 231 -3.75 7.82 -8.09
N PRO A 232 -2.62 8.42 -7.64
CA PRO A 232 -2.66 9.41 -6.58
C PRO A 232 -3.43 10.68 -6.97
N ALA A 233 -3.45 11.05 -8.25
CA ALA A 233 -4.27 12.15 -8.75
C ALA A 233 -5.75 11.84 -8.60
N LEU A 234 -6.21 10.70 -9.14
CA LEU A 234 -7.62 10.31 -9.16
C LEU A 234 -8.14 9.93 -7.77
N ALA A 235 -7.43 9.03 -7.07
CA ALA A 235 -7.83 8.58 -5.74
C ALA A 235 -7.69 9.72 -4.70
N GLY A 236 -6.61 10.50 -4.79
CA GLY A 236 -6.41 11.66 -3.93
C GLY A 236 -7.49 12.72 -4.12
N PHE A 237 -7.74 13.12 -5.36
CA PHE A 237 -8.75 14.13 -5.64
C PHE A 237 -10.17 13.63 -5.35
N GLY A 238 -10.48 12.36 -5.65
CA GLY A 238 -11.78 11.78 -5.35
C GLY A 238 -12.10 11.78 -3.85
N LEU A 239 -11.12 11.41 -3.02
CA LEU A 239 -11.27 11.50 -1.57
C LEU A 239 -11.33 12.95 -1.07
N GLU A 240 -10.57 13.86 -1.68
CA GLU A 240 -10.60 15.29 -1.33
C GLU A 240 -11.98 15.89 -1.59
N VAL A 241 -12.59 15.63 -2.75
CA VAL A 241 -13.94 16.09 -3.07
C VAL A 241 -14.97 15.51 -2.10
N ALA A 242 -14.85 14.22 -1.76
CA ALA A 242 -15.71 13.58 -0.77
C ALA A 242 -15.57 14.22 0.62
N LEU A 243 -14.35 14.62 1.00
CA LEU A 243 -14.05 15.25 2.28
C LEU A 243 -14.57 16.69 2.37
N ILE A 244 -14.44 17.45 1.27
CA ILE A 244 -14.89 18.84 1.16
C ILE A 244 -16.42 18.93 1.19
N GLY A 245 -17.13 17.97 0.58
CA GLY A 245 -18.58 17.97 0.48
C GLY A 245 -19.12 19.18 -0.31
N ASP A 246 -20.27 19.71 0.11
CA ASP A 246 -20.99 20.78 -0.62
C ASP A 246 -20.47 22.21 -0.33
N ARG A 247 -19.21 22.35 0.12
CA ARG A 247 -18.66 23.68 0.38
C ARG A 247 -18.54 24.49 -0.91
N PRO A 248 -18.98 25.76 -0.92
CA PRO A 248 -18.96 26.58 -2.13
C PRO A 248 -17.52 26.70 -2.65
N PHE A 249 -17.34 26.38 -3.93
CA PHE A 249 -16.05 26.39 -4.64
C PHE A 249 -14.95 25.47 -4.09
N GLY A 250 -15.22 24.64 -3.07
CA GLY A 250 -14.17 23.83 -2.43
C GLY A 250 -13.50 22.85 -3.39
N SER A 251 -14.28 22.16 -4.22
CA SER A 251 -13.78 21.23 -5.25
C SER A 251 -12.93 21.94 -6.33
N ALA A 252 -13.26 23.19 -6.67
CA ALA A 252 -12.49 24.00 -7.61
C ALA A 252 -11.12 24.39 -7.01
N PHE A 253 -11.08 24.82 -5.74
CA PHE A 253 -9.82 25.12 -5.05
C PHE A 253 -8.95 23.87 -4.87
N ALA A 254 -9.56 22.72 -4.55
CA ALA A 254 -8.85 21.45 -4.53
C ALA A 254 -8.23 21.13 -5.90
N ALA A 255 -8.96 21.38 -6.99
CA ALA A 255 -8.48 21.09 -8.34
C ALA A 255 -7.26 21.98 -8.66
N LEU A 256 -7.33 23.25 -8.29
CA LEU A 256 -6.18 24.15 -8.39
C LEU A 256 -4.99 23.72 -7.50
N GLY A 257 -5.25 23.20 -6.30
CA GLY A 257 -4.21 22.64 -5.43
C GLY A 257 -3.48 21.44 -6.05
N PHE A 258 -4.23 20.49 -6.60
CA PHE A 258 -3.67 19.36 -7.35
C PHE A 258 -2.95 19.83 -8.62
N ALA A 259 -3.51 20.77 -9.37
CA ALA A 259 -2.84 21.38 -10.52
C ALA A 259 -1.50 21.99 -10.14
N ALA A 260 -1.46 22.82 -9.09
CA ALA A 260 -0.25 23.44 -8.59
C ALA A 260 0.80 22.40 -8.16
N LEU A 261 0.38 21.32 -7.50
CA LEU A 261 1.26 20.22 -7.12
C LEU A 261 1.90 19.54 -8.34
N TYR A 262 1.09 19.07 -9.30
CA TYR A 262 1.59 18.33 -10.47
C TYR A 262 2.41 19.21 -11.41
N LEU A 263 2.00 20.45 -11.65
CA LEU A 263 2.77 21.43 -12.42
C LEU A 263 4.06 21.82 -11.70
N GLY A 264 4.02 22.04 -10.39
CA GLY A 264 5.19 22.36 -9.58
C GLY A 264 6.24 21.25 -9.62
N VAL A 265 5.82 19.99 -9.45
CA VAL A 265 6.72 18.83 -9.54
C VAL A 265 7.30 18.69 -10.94
N SER A 266 6.49 18.89 -11.99
CA SER A 266 6.94 18.91 -13.39
C SER A 266 8.01 19.98 -13.64
N LEU A 267 7.78 21.21 -13.19
CA LEU A 267 8.73 22.32 -13.33
C LEU A 267 10.04 22.08 -12.56
N VAL A 268 9.95 21.58 -11.32
CA VAL A 268 11.14 21.23 -10.52
C VAL A 268 11.90 20.06 -11.16
N ALA A 269 11.20 19.06 -11.70
CA ALA A 269 11.81 17.96 -12.41
C ALA A 269 12.58 18.46 -13.64
N ARG A 270 11.98 19.35 -14.46
CA ARG A 270 12.62 20.00 -15.63
C ARG A 270 13.86 20.80 -15.24
N ARG A 271 13.78 21.65 -14.21
CA ARG A 271 14.92 22.46 -13.75
C ARG A 271 16.10 21.63 -13.25
N ARG A 272 15.83 20.43 -12.71
CA ARG A 272 16.86 19.50 -12.22
C ARG A 272 17.31 18.48 -13.26
N GLN A 273 16.87 18.58 -14.52
CA GLN A 273 17.35 17.72 -15.60
C GLN A 273 18.82 18.05 -15.91
N ARG A 274 19.71 17.11 -15.60
CA ARG A 274 21.09 17.12 -16.12
C ARG A 274 21.06 16.69 -17.58
N VAL A 275 21.87 17.35 -18.41
CA VAL A 275 22.11 17.01 -19.81
C VAL A 275 22.54 15.54 -19.88
N GLY A 276 21.64 14.64 -20.33
CA GLY A 276 21.95 13.20 -20.53
C GLY A 276 20.89 12.18 -20.10
N GLN A 277 19.90 12.52 -19.27
CA GLN A 277 18.90 11.56 -18.78
C GLN A 277 17.55 11.74 -19.50
N GLN A 278 17.46 11.29 -20.75
CA GLN A 278 16.55 11.90 -21.73
C GLN A 278 15.16 11.25 -21.88
N ASP A 279 14.96 9.93 -21.77
CA ASP A 279 13.69 9.36 -22.25
C ASP A 279 12.60 9.17 -21.18
N GLY A 280 12.89 8.44 -20.09
CA GLY A 280 11.87 8.13 -19.07
C GLY A 280 11.34 9.33 -18.29
N LEU A 281 12.21 10.31 -18.02
CA LEU A 281 11.83 11.56 -17.33
C LEU A 281 10.96 12.46 -18.20
N ARG A 282 11.11 12.43 -19.53
CA ARG A 282 10.27 13.22 -20.45
C ARG A 282 8.83 12.72 -20.42
N VAL A 283 8.62 11.41 -20.52
CA VAL A 283 7.26 10.82 -20.51
C VAL A 283 6.55 11.09 -19.18
N MET A 284 7.25 10.98 -18.04
CA MET A 284 6.64 11.28 -16.74
C MET A 284 6.27 12.77 -16.65
N ASN A 285 7.18 13.64 -17.07
CA ASN A 285 6.99 15.08 -17.04
C ASN A 285 5.84 15.54 -17.96
N GLU A 286 5.69 14.94 -19.15
CA GLU A 286 4.52 15.12 -20.01
C GLU A 286 3.24 14.66 -19.33
N GLY A 287 3.25 13.49 -18.68
CA GLY A 287 2.10 12.99 -17.93
C GLY A 287 1.70 13.90 -16.77
N MET A 288 2.68 14.39 -15.99
CA MET A 288 2.43 15.36 -14.90
C MET A 288 1.88 16.68 -15.41
N LEU A 289 2.36 17.18 -16.56
CA LEU A 289 1.79 18.36 -17.19
C LEU A 289 0.36 18.11 -17.66
N ALA A 290 0.09 16.97 -18.30
CA ALA A 290 -1.25 16.63 -18.77
C ALA A 290 -2.24 16.55 -17.60
N ILE A 291 -1.85 15.92 -16.48
CA ILE A 291 -2.64 15.87 -15.25
C ILE A 291 -2.86 17.27 -14.69
N GLY A 292 -1.79 18.07 -14.58
CA GLY A 292 -1.87 19.43 -14.04
C GLY A 292 -2.77 20.34 -14.86
N ILE A 293 -2.62 20.34 -16.19
CA ILE A 293 -3.48 21.08 -17.12
C ILE A 293 -4.92 20.58 -17.02
N GLY A 294 -5.13 19.26 -16.97
CA GLY A 294 -6.44 18.63 -16.79
C GLY A 294 -7.17 19.18 -15.57
N PHE A 295 -6.50 19.23 -14.42
CA PHE A 295 -7.06 19.82 -13.20
C PHE A 295 -7.33 21.33 -13.31
N VAL A 296 -6.47 22.11 -13.99
CA VAL A 296 -6.75 23.53 -14.26
C VAL A 296 -8.02 23.69 -15.07
N THR A 297 -8.17 22.91 -16.16
CA THR A 297 -9.39 22.95 -16.98
C THR A 297 -10.63 22.51 -16.22
N MET A 298 -10.50 21.59 -15.27
CA MET A 298 -11.62 21.11 -14.45
C MET A 298 -12.02 22.07 -13.34
N ALA A 299 -11.15 22.98 -12.91
CA ALA A 299 -11.48 23.95 -11.87
C ALA A 299 -12.67 24.83 -12.26
N ILE A 300 -12.79 25.20 -13.54
CA ILE A 300 -13.90 26.02 -14.07
C ILE A 300 -15.26 25.29 -13.97
N PRO A 301 -15.47 24.10 -14.58
CA PRO A 301 -16.75 23.42 -14.47
C PRO A 301 -17.09 23.03 -13.03
N LEU A 302 -16.09 22.68 -12.20
CA LEU A 302 -16.32 22.39 -10.77
C LEU A 302 -16.77 23.65 -10.01
N ALA A 303 -16.26 24.84 -10.36
CA ALA A 303 -16.72 26.11 -9.79
C ALA A 303 -18.16 26.46 -10.21
N LEU A 304 -18.57 26.03 -11.41
CA LEU A 304 -19.92 26.22 -11.94
C LEU A 304 -20.93 25.16 -11.47
N GLY A 305 -20.52 24.23 -10.59
CA GLY A 305 -21.39 23.21 -10.00
C GLY A 305 -21.44 21.87 -10.75
N ALA A 306 -20.52 21.61 -11.68
CA ALA A 306 -20.40 20.29 -12.29
C ALA A 306 -20.05 19.23 -11.23
N ARG A 307 -20.64 18.03 -11.36
CA ARG A 307 -20.36 16.91 -10.45
C ARG A 307 -18.97 16.34 -10.75
N TRP A 308 -18.22 16.03 -9.70
CA TRP A 308 -16.91 15.37 -9.83
C TRP A 308 -16.99 14.04 -10.60
N THR A 309 -18.09 13.30 -10.51
CA THR A 309 -18.23 12.04 -11.26
C THR A 309 -18.05 12.25 -12.76
N SER A 310 -18.72 13.23 -13.36
CA SER A 310 -18.56 13.57 -14.79
C SER A 310 -17.14 14.01 -15.12
N ALA A 311 -16.50 14.77 -14.21
CA ALA A 311 -15.10 15.14 -14.35
C ALA A 311 -14.15 13.93 -14.26
N ALA A 312 -14.39 12.98 -13.35
CA ALA A 312 -13.61 11.77 -13.21
C ALA A 312 -13.67 10.92 -14.50
N TRP A 313 -14.85 10.73 -15.09
CA TRP A 313 -15.01 10.04 -16.38
C TRP A 313 -14.24 10.74 -17.51
N ALA A 314 -14.27 12.06 -17.57
CA ALA A 314 -13.52 12.83 -18.56
C ALA A 314 -12.00 12.71 -18.37
N LEU A 315 -11.51 12.72 -17.11
CA LEU A 315 -10.09 12.54 -16.77
C LEU A 315 -9.61 11.12 -17.09
N GLU A 316 -10.40 10.09 -16.74
CA GLU A 316 -10.09 8.70 -17.08
C GLU A 316 -10.11 8.45 -18.59
N GLY A 317 -11.07 9.02 -19.31
CA GLY A 317 -11.14 8.98 -20.77
C GLY A 317 -9.89 9.61 -21.42
N ALA A 318 -9.48 10.80 -20.95
CA ALA A 318 -8.29 11.47 -21.44
C ALA A 318 -7.00 10.68 -21.13
N GLY A 319 -6.89 10.12 -19.92
CA GLY A 319 -5.78 9.26 -19.52
C GLY A 319 -5.69 7.99 -20.37
N ALA A 320 -6.81 7.28 -20.55
CA ALA A 320 -6.89 6.07 -21.36
C ALA A 320 -6.58 6.34 -22.84
N PHE A 321 -7.10 7.44 -23.39
CA PHE A 321 -6.80 7.88 -24.76
C PHE A 321 -5.31 8.18 -24.95
N TRP A 322 -4.69 8.90 -24.02
CA TRP A 322 -3.26 9.20 -24.06
C TRP A 322 -2.38 7.94 -24.01
N VAL A 323 -2.72 6.98 -23.13
CA VAL A 323 -2.05 5.66 -23.06
C VAL A 323 -2.23 4.89 -24.37
N GLY A 324 -3.44 4.91 -24.93
CA GLY A 324 -3.78 4.25 -26.19
C GLY A 324 -3.05 4.83 -27.40
N MET A 325 -2.80 6.14 -27.42
CA MET A 325 -1.99 6.78 -28.46
C MET A 325 -0.53 6.31 -28.41
N ARG A 326 0.08 6.25 -27.21
CA ARG A 326 1.51 5.91 -27.05
C ARG A 326 1.84 4.42 -27.14
N GLN A 327 0.90 3.50 -26.84
CA GLN A 327 1.17 2.05 -26.88
C GLN A 327 0.80 1.37 -28.22
N ALA A 328 0.27 2.10 -29.21
CA ALA A 328 -0.22 1.53 -30.48
C ALA A 328 -1.19 0.32 -30.31
N ARG A 329 -1.88 0.24 -29.17
CA ARG A 329 -2.90 -0.80 -28.89
C ARG A 329 -4.30 -0.18 -29.02
N TRP A 330 -5.18 -0.84 -29.75
CA TRP A 330 -6.51 -0.33 -30.14
C TRP A 330 -7.53 -0.34 -28.99
N MET A 331 -7.41 -1.26 -28.04
CA MET A 331 -8.35 -1.43 -26.92
C MET A 331 -8.43 -0.23 -25.96
N PRO A 332 -7.34 0.40 -25.49
CA PRO A 332 -7.42 1.60 -24.65
C PRO A 332 -8.00 2.83 -25.36
N ARG A 333 -7.91 2.90 -26.70
CA ARG A 333 -8.46 4.00 -27.50
C ARG A 333 -9.99 3.96 -27.54
N LEU A 334 -10.55 2.76 -27.76
CA LEU A 334 -11.99 2.54 -27.71
C LEU A 334 -12.54 2.78 -26.31
N PHE A 335 -11.80 2.35 -25.27
CA PHE A 335 -12.21 2.60 -23.90
C PHE A 335 -12.20 4.09 -23.56
N GLY A 336 -11.16 4.84 -23.94
CA GLY A 336 -11.09 6.29 -23.74
C GLY A 336 -12.22 7.05 -24.45
N LEU A 337 -12.54 6.69 -25.69
CA LEU A 337 -13.66 7.27 -26.43
C LEU A 337 -15.02 6.89 -25.82
N ALA A 338 -15.20 5.64 -25.37
CA ALA A 338 -16.42 5.21 -24.70
C ALA A 338 -16.65 5.94 -23.38
N LEU A 339 -15.61 6.14 -22.57
CA LEU A 339 -15.70 6.92 -21.33
C LEU A 339 -16.05 8.39 -21.61
N GLN A 340 -15.56 8.96 -22.71
CA GLN A 340 -15.84 10.35 -23.09
C GLN A 340 -17.29 10.54 -23.58
N VAL A 341 -17.91 9.50 -24.14
CA VAL A 341 -19.35 9.46 -24.49
C VAL A 341 -20.23 9.24 -23.26
N VAL A 342 -19.74 8.56 -22.23
CA VAL A 342 -20.47 8.41 -20.94
C VAL A 342 -20.38 9.68 -20.08
N ALA A 343 -19.37 10.53 -20.31
CA ALA A 343 -19.17 11.77 -19.58
C ALA A 343 -20.05 12.95 -20.05
N THR A 344 -20.73 12.83 -21.19
CA THR A 344 -21.71 13.80 -21.72
C THR A 344 -23.10 13.52 -21.17
#